data_AF-A0A661YWC4-F1
#
_entry.id   AF-A0A661YWC4-F1
#
_cell.length_a   1.000
_cell.length_b   1.000
_cell.length_c   1.000
_cell.angle_alpha   90.00
_cell.angle_beta   90.00
_cell.angle_gamma   90.00
#
_symmetry.space_group_name_H-M   'P 1'
#
loop_
_entity.id
_entity.type
_entity.pdbx_description
1 polymer ?
#
loop_
_entity_poly.entity_id
_entity_poly.type
_entity_poly.pdbx_seq_one_letter_code
_entity_poly.pdbx_strand_id
1 'polypeptide(L)'
;MPIKVKKYRVYLPIVFALIMILGMWAGIKLSPQNDVHGGMFAPAGDRYNKVSDLMGYILSNYVDSVSKEELTEDAIQGILEDLDPHSQYITADVLSEVNEDLMGNFEGIGIQFRMESDT
;
A
#
# COMPACT_ATOMS: atom_id res chain seq x y z
N MET A 1 13.35 -48.01 -40.23
CA MET A 1 14.02 -46.90 -40.93
C MET A 1 14.23 -45.77 -39.93
N PRO A 2 15.47 -45.42 -39.52
CA PRO A 2 15.68 -44.39 -38.52
C PRO A 2 15.42 -43.01 -39.12
N ILE A 3 14.46 -42.27 -38.54
CA ILE A 3 14.12 -40.91 -38.93
C ILE A 3 15.30 -40.01 -38.53
N LYS A 4 16.14 -39.64 -39.50
CA LYS A 4 17.18 -38.61 -39.31
C LYS A 4 16.48 -37.27 -39.09
N VAL A 5 16.15 -36.96 -37.85
CA VAL A 5 15.64 -35.64 -37.47
C VAL A 5 16.68 -34.60 -37.83
N LYS A 6 16.29 -33.67 -38.70
CA LYS A 6 17.15 -32.62 -39.22
C LYS A 6 17.48 -31.69 -38.04
N LYS A 7 18.77 -31.58 -37.70
CA LYS A 7 19.28 -30.89 -36.50
C LYS A 7 18.63 -29.53 -36.24
N TYR A 8 18.31 -28.75 -37.29
CA TYR A 8 17.65 -27.45 -37.15
C TYR A 8 16.25 -27.49 -36.51
N ARG A 9 15.50 -28.60 -36.61
CA ARG A 9 14.20 -28.74 -35.93
C ARG A 9 14.34 -28.85 -34.41
N VAL A 10 15.49 -29.30 -33.92
CA VAL A 10 15.77 -29.45 -32.48
C VAL A 10 16.31 -28.13 -31.88
N TYR A 11 17.11 -27.38 -32.64
CA TYR A 11 17.65 -26.10 -32.17
C TYR A 11 16.64 -24.94 -32.20
N LEU A 12 15.63 -25.00 -33.09
CA LEU A 12 14.62 -23.94 -33.24
C LEU A 12 13.85 -23.62 -31.94
N PRO A 13 13.28 -24.59 -31.18
CA PRO A 13 12.59 -24.28 -29.93
C PRO A 13 13.52 -23.74 -28.83
N ILE A 14 14.79 -24.17 -28.81
CA ILE A 14 15.78 -23.73 -27.82
C ILE A 14 16.14 -22.25 -28.03
N VAL A 15 16.35 -21.85 -29.30
CA VAL A 15 16.62 -20.46 -29.65
C VAL A 15 15.43 -19.57 -29.31
N PHE A 16 14.20 -20.05 -29.56
CA PHE A 16 12.99 -19.30 -29.24
C PHE A 16 12.81 -19.10 -27.72
N ALA A 17 13.10 -20.13 -26.93
CA ALA A 17 13.08 -20.04 -25.47
C ALA A 17 14.13 -19.06 -24.93
N LEU A 18 15.34 -19.09 -25.48
CA LEU A 18 16.40 -18.13 -25.13
C LEU A 18 16.00 -16.68 -25.43
N ILE A 19 15.39 -16.43 -26.59
CA ILE A 19 14.90 -15.10 -26.97
C ILE A 19 13.77 -14.65 -26.04
N MET A 20 12.83 -15.53 -25.68
CA MET A 20 11.77 -15.25 -24.72
C MET A 20 12.33 -14.86 -23.34
N ILE A 21 13.29 -15.63 -22.82
CA ILE A 21 13.92 -15.35 -21.53
C ILE A 21 14.67 -14.02 -21.56
N LEU A 22 15.46 -13.77 -22.62
CA LEU A 22 16.17 -12.50 -22.79
C LEU A 22 15.22 -11.32 -22.94
N GLY A 23 14.13 -11.48 -23.69
CA GLY A 23 13.10 -10.45 -23.87
C GLY A 23 12.37 -10.12 -22.56
N MET A 24 12.00 -11.13 -21.78
CA MET A 24 11.40 -10.94 -20.46
C MET A 24 12.38 -10.27 -19.49
N TRP A 25 13.65 -10.70 -19.48
CA TRP A 25 14.67 -10.13 -18.62
C TRP A 25 14.95 -8.66 -18.94
N ALA A 26 15.05 -8.32 -20.23
CA ALA A 26 15.20 -6.94 -20.69
C ALA A 26 13.96 -6.09 -20.39
N GLY A 27 12.75 -6.65 -20.59
CA GLY A 27 11.48 -5.98 -20.31
C GLY A 27 11.31 -5.60 -18.85
N ILE A 28 11.66 -6.51 -17.93
CA ILE A 28 11.60 -6.23 -16.48
C ILE A 28 12.60 -5.14 -16.08
N LYS A 29 13.80 -5.10 -16.68
CA LYS A 29 14.83 -4.11 -16.34
C LYS A 29 14.53 -2.69 -16.84
N LEU A 30 13.80 -2.56 -17.96
CA LEU A 30 13.42 -1.26 -18.53
C LEU A 30 12.08 -0.74 -18.02
N SER A 31 11.24 -1.58 -17.41
CA SER A 31 9.99 -1.12 -16.81
C SER A 31 10.31 -0.30 -15.56
N PRO A 32 10.10 1.02 -15.54
CA PRO A 32 10.31 1.82 -14.35
C PRO A 32 9.25 1.39 -13.35
N GLN A 33 9.67 0.73 -12.26
CA GLN A 33 9.00 0.59 -10.97
C GLN A 33 7.47 0.75 -10.98
N ASN A 34 6.77 -0.07 -11.78
CA ASN A 34 5.34 -0.25 -11.66
C ASN A 34 5.19 -1.49 -10.80
N ASP A 35 4.77 -1.31 -9.56
CA ASP A 35 4.45 -2.36 -8.60
C ASP A 35 3.76 -3.54 -9.31
N VAL A 36 4.49 -4.64 -9.48
CA VAL A 36 3.96 -5.88 -10.07
C VAL A 36 3.10 -6.59 -9.02
N HIS A 37 2.07 -5.92 -8.53
CA HIS A 37 1.03 -6.49 -7.68
C HIS A 37 -0.10 -7.07 -8.54
N GLY A 38 0.29 -7.97 -9.45
CA GLY A 38 -0.62 -8.66 -10.37
C GLY A 38 0.15 -9.47 -11.38
N GLY A 39 0.14 -10.80 -11.22
CA GLY A 39 0.63 -11.70 -12.27
C GLY A 39 -0.07 -11.38 -13.59
N MET A 40 0.61 -11.66 -14.71
CA MET A 40 0.15 -11.41 -16.09
C MET A 40 -1.27 -11.95 -16.42
N PHE A 41 -1.85 -12.78 -15.55
CA PHE A 41 -3.19 -13.38 -15.65
C PHE A 41 -4.16 -12.94 -14.54
N ALA A 42 -3.86 -11.88 -13.78
CA ALA A 42 -4.79 -11.36 -12.79
C ALA A 42 -5.98 -10.70 -13.51
N PRO A 43 -7.24 -11.03 -13.14
CA PRO A 43 -8.41 -10.37 -13.71
C PRO A 43 -8.31 -8.86 -13.45
N ALA A 44 -8.52 -8.07 -14.50
CA ALA A 44 -8.42 -6.61 -14.53
C ALA A 44 -9.60 -5.93 -13.81
N GLY A 45 -9.96 -6.40 -12.60
CA GLY A 45 -10.92 -5.74 -11.73
C GLY A 45 -10.19 -4.82 -10.77
N ASP A 46 -10.32 -3.50 -10.98
CA ASP A 46 -9.99 -2.40 -10.07
C ASP A 46 -8.81 -2.61 -9.12
N ARG A 47 -7.59 -2.49 -9.65
CA ARG A 47 -6.35 -2.47 -8.86
C ARG A 47 -5.61 -1.13 -8.86
N TYR A 48 -6.28 -0.05 -9.29
CA TYR A 48 -5.69 1.29 -9.22
C TYR A 48 -6.06 1.96 -7.90
N ASN A 49 -5.25 1.69 -6.87
CA ASN A 49 -5.35 2.41 -5.60
C ASN A 49 -4.58 3.73 -5.72
N LYS A 50 -5.24 4.80 -6.17
CA LYS A 50 -4.64 6.14 -6.32
C LYS A 50 -3.86 6.60 -5.09
N VAL A 51 -4.36 6.26 -3.90
CA VAL A 51 -3.69 6.56 -2.62
C VAL A 51 -2.36 5.80 -2.50
N SER A 52 -2.33 4.52 -2.86
CA SER A 52 -1.11 3.70 -2.82
C SER A 52 -0.08 4.21 -3.83
N ASP A 53 -0.50 4.60 -5.02
CA ASP A 53 0.40 5.13 -6.06
C ASP A 53 0.99 6.49 -5.62
N LEU A 54 0.17 7.37 -5.04
CA LEU A 54 0.63 8.63 -4.47
C LEU A 54 1.67 8.41 -3.37
N MET A 55 1.38 7.50 -2.43
CA MET A 55 2.30 7.14 -1.34
C MET A 55 3.62 6.60 -1.87
N GLY A 56 3.57 5.70 -2.85
CA GLY A 56 4.77 5.17 -3.52
C GLY A 56 5.57 6.25 -4.24
N TYR A 57 4.89 7.19 -4.89
CA TYR A 57 5.54 8.32 -5.57
C TYR A 57 6.25 9.24 -4.59
N ILE A 58 5.61 9.61 -3.47
CA ILE A 58 6.20 10.44 -2.42
C ILE A 58 7.43 9.74 -1.85
N LEU A 59 7.31 8.48 -1.43
CA LEU A 59 8.43 7.75 -0.82
C LEU A 59 9.65 7.58 -1.74
N SER A 60 9.46 7.55 -3.06
CA SER A 60 10.54 7.33 -4.03
C SER A 60 11.12 8.60 -4.65
N ASN A 61 10.34 9.68 -4.75
CA ASN A 61 10.73 10.91 -5.45
C ASN A 61 10.85 12.13 -4.53
N TYR A 62 10.49 12.02 -3.24
CA TYR A 62 10.63 13.14 -2.32
C TYR A 62 12.10 13.33 -1.90
N VAL A 63 12.48 14.59 -1.69
CA VAL A 63 13.87 15.01 -1.40
C VAL A 63 14.34 14.51 -0.04
N ASP A 64 13.44 14.45 0.93
CA ASP A 64 13.74 14.04 2.31
C ASP A 64 13.29 12.61 2.58
N SER A 65 13.98 11.92 3.49
CA SER A 65 13.55 10.61 3.97
C SER A 65 12.33 10.79 4.87
N VAL A 66 11.16 10.45 4.35
CA VAL A 66 9.91 10.38 5.13
C VAL A 66 9.66 8.94 5.59
N SER A 67 9.20 8.75 6.83
CA SER A 67 8.75 7.44 7.30
C SER A 67 7.42 7.10 6.63
N LYS A 68 7.30 5.85 6.17
CA LYS A 68 6.04 5.36 5.59
C LYS A 68 4.95 5.30 6.66
N GLU A 69 5.31 4.93 7.88
CA GLU A 69 4.40 4.80 9.02
C GLU A 69 3.83 6.18 9.38
N GLU A 70 4.69 7.18 9.55
CA GLU A 70 4.29 8.57 9.84
C GLU A 70 3.39 9.14 8.72
N LEU A 71 3.79 8.99 7.46
CA LEU A 71 3.00 9.48 6.33
C LEU A 71 1.62 8.80 6.22
N THR A 72 1.53 7.52 6.61
CA THR A 72 0.26 6.80 6.61
C THR A 72 -0.65 7.30 7.72
N GLU A 73 -0.08 7.56 8.88
CA GLU A 73 -0.77 8.08 10.05
C GLU A 73 -1.37 9.46 9.77
N ASP A 74 -0.55 10.39 9.27
CA ASP A 74 -0.97 11.73 8.86
C ASP A 74 -2.07 11.68 7.79
N ALA A 75 -1.96 10.76 6.83
CA ALA A 75 -2.96 10.59 5.79
C ALA A 75 -4.30 10.10 6.36
N ILE A 76 -4.29 9.18 7.33
CA ILE A 76 -5.51 8.69 7.97
C ILE A 76 -6.16 9.81 8.78
N GLN A 77 -5.37 10.56 9.56
CA GLN A 77 -5.87 11.68 10.33
C GLN A 77 -6.52 12.74 9.44
N GLY A 78 -5.85 13.17 8.37
CA GLY A 78 -6.40 14.16 7.44
C GLY A 78 -7.68 13.70 6.73
N ILE A 79 -7.78 12.41 6.36
CA ILE A 79 -9.00 11.86 5.77
C ILE A 79 -10.16 11.86 6.77
N LEU A 80 -9.91 11.56 8.04
CA LEU A 80 -10.93 11.52 9.08
C LEU A 80 -11.42 12.92 9.48
N GLU A 81 -10.51 13.89 9.59
CA GLU A 81 -10.83 15.29 9.88
C GLU A 81 -11.77 15.90 8.83
N ASP A 82 -11.55 15.60 7.55
CA ASP A 82 -12.41 16.04 6.44
C ASP A 82 -13.78 15.34 6.42
N LEU A 83 -13.87 14.11 6.92
CA LEU A 83 -15.09 13.31 6.87
C LEU A 83 -16.06 13.69 8.00
N ASP A 84 -15.55 13.85 9.23
CA ASP A 84 -16.33 14.22 10.40
C ASP A 84 -15.46 14.85 11.50
N PRO A 85 -15.75 16.08 11.96
CA PRO A 85 -14.99 16.75 13.03
C PRO A 85 -15.02 16.03 14.39
N HIS A 86 -15.90 15.03 14.57
CA HIS A 86 -15.96 14.22 15.78
C HIS A 86 -15.23 12.88 15.66
N SER A 87 -14.78 12.51 14.47
CA SER A 87 -14.00 11.29 14.26
C SER A 87 -12.53 11.55 14.58
N GLN A 88 -11.95 10.75 15.47
CA GLN A 88 -10.54 10.82 15.82
C GLN A 88 -9.88 9.47 15.58
N TYR A 89 -8.65 9.50 15.08
CA TYR A 89 -7.81 8.32 14.99
C TYR A 89 -7.01 8.15 16.29
N ILE A 90 -6.87 6.91 16.77
CA ILE A 90 -6.08 6.58 17.95
C ILE A 90 -4.91 5.73 17.49
N THR A 91 -3.70 6.26 17.57
CA THR A 91 -2.47 5.55 17.28
C THR A 91 -2.19 4.45 18.29
N ALA A 92 -1.40 3.46 17.86
CA ALA A 92 -1.09 2.28 18.67
C ALA A 92 -0.34 2.60 19.97
N ASP A 93 0.44 3.68 20.01
CA ASP A 93 1.18 4.15 21.18
C ASP A 93 0.27 4.78 22.24
N VAL A 94 -0.75 5.54 21.82
CA VAL A 94 -1.69 6.24 22.74
C VAL A 94 -2.88 5.36 23.13
N LEU A 95 -3.12 4.26 22.40
CA LEU A 95 -4.22 3.32 22.67
C LEU A 95 -4.21 2.78 24.12
N SER A 96 -3.03 2.57 24.70
CA SER A 96 -2.87 2.11 26.10
C SER A 96 -3.43 3.14 27.08
N GLU A 97 -3.05 4.41 26.91
CA GLU A 97 -3.44 5.52 27.78
C GLU A 97 -4.95 5.77 27.68
N VAL A 98 -5.49 5.79 26.46
CA VAL A 98 -6.94 5.93 26.24
C VAL A 98 -7.71 4.78 26.91
N ASN A 99 -7.22 3.54 26.79
CA ASN A 99 -7.86 2.42 27.46
C ASN A 99 -7.74 2.51 28.99
N GLU A 100 -6.62 3.00 29.52
CA GLU A 100 -6.46 3.22 30.96
C GLU A 100 -7.44 4.28 31.48
N ASP A 101 -7.67 5.37 30.75
CA ASP A 101 -8.69 6.37 31.08
C ASP A 101 -10.12 5.79 31.06
N LEU A 102 -10.41 4.88 30.11
CA LEU A 102 -11.72 4.21 29.99
C LEU A 102 -11.94 3.12 31.05
N MET A 103 -10.89 2.39 31.41
CA MET A 103 -10.92 1.30 32.38
C MET A 103 -10.68 1.78 33.82
N GLY A 104 -10.09 2.97 33.97
CA GLY A 104 -9.94 3.67 35.22
C GLY A 104 -11.29 3.76 35.87
N ASN A 105 -11.39 3.27 37.11
CA ASN A 105 -12.57 3.53 37.91
C ASN A 105 -12.77 5.04 37.90
N PHE A 106 -13.86 5.53 37.32
CA PHE A 106 -14.24 6.94 37.35
C PHE A 106 -14.37 7.36 38.84
N GLU A 107 -13.28 7.72 39.50
CA GLU A 107 -13.25 8.30 40.83
C GLU A 107 -13.54 9.80 40.68
N GLY A 108 -14.74 10.07 40.16
CA GLY A 108 -15.29 11.41 40.01
C GLY A 108 -16.43 11.63 41.01
N ILE A 109 -16.58 12.86 41.48
CA ILE A 109 -17.66 13.28 42.41
C ILE A 109 -19.06 13.25 41.72
N GLY A 110 -19.13 12.87 40.43
CA GLY A 110 -20.39 12.82 39.67
C GLY A 110 -20.92 14.20 39.26
N ILE A 111 -20.05 15.19 39.04
CA ILE A 111 -20.46 16.55 38.66
C ILE A 111 -20.44 16.64 37.13
N GLN A 112 -21.63 16.67 36.53
CA GLN A 112 -21.79 16.84 35.09
C GLN A 112 -21.96 18.33 34.77
N PHE A 113 -20.95 18.94 34.13
CA PHE A 113 -21.04 20.33 33.69
C PHE A 113 -21.84 20.38 32.38
N ARG A 114 -23.11 20.77 32.47
CA ARG A 114 -23.90 21.15 31.31
C ARG A 114 -23.62 22.62 31.00
N MET A 115 -22.75 22.89 30.03
CA MET A 115 -22.61 24.24 29.48
C MET A 115 -23.89 24.55 28.68
N GLU A 116 -24.85 25.20 29.33
CA GLU A 116 -25.96 25.82 28.63
C GLU A 116 -25.50 27.20 28.15
N SER A 117 -25.36 27.33 26.83
CA SER A 117 -25.18 28.61 26.17
C SER A 117 -26.51 29.37 26.21
N ASP A 118 -26.69 30.20 27.23
CA ASP A 118 -27.73 31.24 27.25
C ASP A 118 -27.06 32.62 27.15
N THR A 119 -27.34 33.28 26.03
CA THR A 119 -26.89 34.61 25.52
C THR A 119 -25.44 34.81 25.10
#